data_AF-A0A258A9F8-F1
#
_entry.id   AF-A0A258A9F8-F1
#
_cell.length_a   1.000
_cell.length_b   1.000
_cell.length_c   1.000
_cell.angle_alpha   90.00
_cell.angle_beta   90.00
_cell.angle_gamma   90.00
#
_symmetry.space_group_name_H-M   'P 1'
#
loop_
_entity.id
_entity.type
_entity.pdbx_description
1 polymer ?
#
loop_
_entity_poly.entity_id
_entity_poly.type
_entity_poly.pdbx_seq_one_letter_code
_entity_poly.pdbx_strand_id
1 'polypeptide(L)'
;MFIQTEATPNPATLKFLPGRTVMQDGTLELRDSEQAERSPLAQRLFGVSGVSGVFLGADFITVTKAGGEWPHLKPAILGAIMEHFMSGAPVLASGSQADVIEEGEFFAPEDAKTVETIKDLLETRIRPAVAGDGGDITFRGFKDGTVYLAMKGSCSGCPSSTATLKHGIQNLLRHFLPDVREVEAI
;
A
#
# COMPACT_ATOMS: atom_id res chain seq x y z
N MET A 1 -3.21 -24.78 -2.51
CA MET A 1 -2.54 -23.47 -2.39
C MET A 1 -2.38 -23.17 -0.91
N PHE A 2 -1.20 -22.72 -0.46
CA PHE A 2 -0.96 -22.34 0.94
C PHE A 2 -0.78 -20.83 1.02
N ILE A 3 -1.54 -20.17 1.90
CA ILE A 3 -1.51 -18.71 2.06
C ILE A 3 -1.03 -18.43 3.48
N GLN A 4 0.11 -17.76 3.61
CA GLN A 4 0.62 -17.29 4.90
C GLN A 4 -0.04 -15.96 5.28
N THR A 5 -0.06 -15.66 6.57
CA THR A 5 -0.59 -14.38 7.07
C THR A 5 0.38 -13.75 8.05
N GLU A 6 0.60 -12.45 7.91
CA GLU A 6 1.48 -11.66 8.77
C GLU A 6 0.68 -10.52 9.41
N ALA A 7 0.93 -10.29 10.69
CA ALA A 7 0.43 -9.09 11.35
C ALA A 7 1.14 -7.86 10.80
N THR A 8 0.42 -6.75 10.72
CA THR A 8 0.98 -5.46 10.30
C THR A 8 1.03 -4.51 11.49
N PRO A 9 1.81 -3.41 11.43
CA PRO A 9 1.80 -2.39 12.48
C PRO A 9 0.42 -1.75 12.72
N ASN A 10 -0.47 -1.79 11.72
CA ASN A 10 -1.85 -1.33 11.84
C ASN A 10 -2.77 -2.49 12.28
N PRO A 11 -3.41 -2.43 13.45
CA PRO A 11 -4.25 -3.52 13.97
C PRO A 11 -5.53 -3.76 13.16
N ALA A 12 -5.95 -2.77 12.35
CA ALA A 12 -7.08 -2.88 11.45
C ALA A 12 -6.71 -3.58 10.13
N THR A 13 -5.43 -3.90 9.89
CA THR A 13 -4.97 -4.56 8.67
C THR A 13 -4.26 -5.88 8.93
N LEU A 14 -4.42 -6.82 8.00
CA LEU A 14 -3.70 -8.10 7.99
C LEU A 14 -3.15 -8.37 6.59
N LYS A 15 -1.90 -8.81 6.52
CA LYS A 15 -1.20 -9.14 5.28
C LYS A 15 -1.34 -10.62 4.99
N PHE A 16 -1.66 -10.95 3.75
CA PHE A 16 -1.83 -12.30 3.22
C PHE A 16 -0.80 -12.52 2.11
N LEU A 17 -0.02 -13.60 2.20
CA LEU A 17 1.02 -13.95 1.26
C LEU A 17 0.61 -15.24 0.54
N PRO A 18 0.12 -15.14 -0.72
CA PRO A 18 -0.37 -16.30 -1.45
C PRO A 18 0.75 -17.21 -1.99
N GLY A 19 2.02 -16.84 -1.80
CA GLY A 19 3.19 -17.58 -2.29
C GLY A 19 3.40 -17.44 -3.80
N ARG A 20 2.84 -16.41 -4.42
CA ARG A 20 2.94 -16.10 -5.86
C ARG A 20 2.76 -14.60 -6.09
N THR A 21 3.18 -14.14 -7.26
CA THR A 21 2.92 -12.77 -7.73
C THR A 21 1.41 -12.48 -7.74
N VAL A 22 1.03 -11.34 -7.17
CA VAL A 22 -0.33 -10.79 -7.12
C VAL A 22 -0.45 -9.68 -8.17
N MET A 23 0.37 -8.63 -8.07
CA MET A 23 0.48 -7.57 -9.08
C MET A 23 1.78 -7.74 -9.86
N GLN A 24 1.71 -7.72 -11.20
CA GLN A 24 2.91 -7.75 -12.04
C GLN A 24 3.67 -6.43 -11.97
N ASP A 25 2.92 -5.32 -12.03
CA ASP A 25 3.46 -3.96 -12.01
C ASP A 25 2.61 -3.09 -11.09
N GLY A 26 3.27 -2.18 -10.38
CA GLY A 26 2.62 -1.21 -9.50
C GLY A 26 1.86 -1.84 -8.32
N THR A 27 1.01 -1.02 -7.71
CA THR A 27 0.15 -1.42 -6.59
C THR A 27 -1.26 -0.91 -6.82
N LEU A 28 -2.24 -1.51 -6.15
CA LEU A 28 -3.65 -1.11 -6.27
C LEU A 28 -4.28 -0.98 -4.89
N GLU A 29 -4.71 0.22 -4.51
CA GLU A 29 -5.52 0.45 -3.32
C GLU A 29 -6.99 0.64 -3.67
N LEU A 30 -7.86 -0.04 -2.92
CA LEU A 30 -9.30 -0.02 -3.09
C LEU A 30 -9.94 0.18 -1.73
N ARG A 31 -10.76 1.23 -1.57
CA ARG A 31 -11.32 1.65 -0.28
C ARG A 31 -12.82 1.36 -0.12
N ASP A 32 -13.46 0.87 -1.18
CA ASP A 32 -14.88 0.55 -1.18
C ASP A 32 -15.21 -0.47 -2.28
N SER A 33 -16.44 -0.97 -2.25
CA SER A 33 -16.93 -1.96 -3.20
C SER A 33 -17.12 -1.43 -4.62
N GLU A 34 -17.25 -0.12 -4.80
CA GLU A 34 -17.38 0.51 -6.13
C GLU A 34 -16.04 0.45 -6.86
N GLN A 35 -14.96 0.82 -6.17
CA GLN A 35 -13.59 0.71 -6.70
C GLN A 35 -13.21 -0.75 -7.01
N ALA A 36 -13.81 -1.71 -6.29
CA ALA A 36 -13.51 -3.14 -6.43
C ALA A 36 -13.69 -3.67 -7.87
N GLU A 37 -14.51 -3.02 -8.71
CA GLU A 37 -14.68 -3.37 -10.12
C GLU A 37 -13.37 -3.44 -10.92
N ARG A 38 -12.32 -2.74 -10.46
CA ARG A 38 -10.98 -2.79 -11.04
C ARG A 38 -10.29 -4.15 -10.88
N SER A 39 -10.76 -5.01 -9.98
CA SER A 39 -10.11 -6.27 -9.62
C SER A 39 -11.11 -7.37 -9.24
N PRO A 40 -11.21 -8.47 -10.02
CA PRO A 40 -12.03 -9.63 -9.65
C PRO A 40 -11.61 -10.27 -8.31
N LEU A 41 -10.34 -10.15 -7.93
CA LEU A 41 -9.87 -10.55 -6.59
C LEU A 41 -10.47 -9.65 -5.51
N ALA A 42 -10.41 -8.33 -5.70
CA ALA A 42 -10.97 -7.38 -4.75
C ALA A 42 -12.48 -7.52 -4.61
N GLN A 43 -13.22 -7.72 -5.71
CA GLN A 43 -14.68 -7.96 -5.64
C GLN A 43 -15.03 -9.12 -4.70
N ARG A 44 -14.29 -10.23 -4.79
CA ARG A 44 -14.46 -11.39 -3.91
C ARG A 44 -14.16 -11.05 -2.45
N LEU A 45 -13.10 -10.27 -2.21
CA LEU A 45 -12.70 -9.83 -0.87
C LEU A 45 -13.71 -8.87 -0.23
N PHE A 46 -14.21 -7.89 -0.98
CA PHE A 46 -15.27 -6.99 -0.51
C PHE A 46 -16.62 -7.70 -0.29
N GLY A 47 -16.82 -8.87 -0.91
CA GLY A 47 -17.95 -9.76 -0.59
C GLY A 47 -17.87 -10.39 0.81
N VAL A 48 -16.71 -10.37 1.47
CA VAL A 48 -16.56 -10.84 2.84
C VAL A 48 -17.03 -9.76 3.81
N SER A 49 -18.06 -10.07 4.60
CA SER A 49 -18.60 -9.14 5.60
C SER A 49 -17.51 -8.69 6.59
N GLY A 50 -17.41 -7.37 6.77
CA GLY A 50 -16.43 -6.72 7.64
C GLY A 50 -15.13 -6.30 6.94
N VAL A 51 -14.93 -6.62 5.67
CA VAL A 51 -13.85 -6.05 4.84
C VAL A 51 -14.24 -4.65 4.37
N SER A 52 -13.32 -3.69 4.55
CA SER A 52 -13.52 -2.28 4.19
C SER A 52 -12.43 -1.71 3.30
N GLY A 53 -11.36 -2.48 3.03
CA GLY A 53 -10.30 -2.03 2.16
C GLY A 53 -9.44 -3.20 1.70
N VAL A 54 -8.95 -3.11 0.48
CA VAL A 54 -8.07 -4.10 -0.14
C VAL A 54 -6.92 -3.37 -0.79
N PHE A 55 -5.71 -3.78 -0.45
CA PHE A 55 -4.48 -3.30 -1.08
C PHE A 55 -3.74 -4.48 -1.70
N LEU A 56 -3.44 -4.37 -2.98
CA LEU A 56 -2.73 -5.39 -3.76
C LEU A 56 -1.29 -4.91 -3.99
N GLY A 57 -0.34 -5.62 -3.37
CA GLY A 57 1.09 -5.44 -3.57
C GLY A 57 1.64 -6.40 -4.63
N ALA A 58 2.97 -6.44 -4.77
CA ALA A 58 3.65 -7.30 -5.75
C ALA A 58 3.36 -8.79 -5.53
N ASP A 59 3.47 -9.28 -4.29
CA ASP A 59 3.31 -10.70 -3.92
C ASP A 59 2.45 -10.90 -2.66
N PHE A 60 1.79 -9.84 -2.20
CA PHE A 60 0.94 -9.86 -1.01
C PHE A 60 -0.37 -9.11 -1.22
N ILE A 61 -1.34 -9.40 -0.36
CA ILE A 61 -2.64 -8.73 -0.27
C ILE A 61 -2.78 -8.23 1.16
N THR A 62 -3.05 -6.94 1.35
CA THR A 62 -3.40 -6.39 2.65
C THR A 62 -4.90 -6.13 2.69
N VAL A 63 -5.58 -6.68 3.69
CA VAL A 63 -7.01 -6.46 3.90
C VAL A 63 -7.21 -5.57 5.12
N THR A 64 -8.08 -4.58 5.00
CA THR A 64 -8.53 -3.71 6.09
C THR A 64 -9.91 -4.13 6.56
N LYS A 65 -10.11 -4.23 7.88
CA LYS A 65 -11.43 -4.50 8.47
C LYS A 65 -12.12 -3.23 8.94
N ALA A 66 -13.43 -3.11 8.72
CA ALA A 66 -14.27 -2.08 9.34
C ALA A 66 -14.56 -2.36 10.82
N GLY A 67 -14.46 -3.63 11.24
CA GLY A 67 -14.79 -4.09 12.59
C GLY A 67 -14.67 -5.61 12.70
N GLY A 68 -15.00 -6.15 13.88
CA GLY A 68 -14.91 -7.59 14.15
C GLY A 68 -13.49 -8.10 14.43
N GLU A 69 -13.37 -9.39 14.72
CA GLU A 69 -12.12 -10.03 15.15
C GLU A 69 -11.50 -10.89 14.05
N TRP A 70 -10.19 -10.75 13.84
CA TRP A 70 -9.46 -11.47 12.80
C TRP A 70 -9.70 -12.99 12.76
N PRO A 71 -9.82 -13.72 13.88
CA PRO A 71 -10.17 -15.14 13.86
C PRO A 71 -11.47 -15.48 13.12
N HIS A 72 -12.42 -14.56 13.05
CA HIS A 72 -13.70 -14.75 12.33
C HIS A 72 -13.60 -14.34 10.86
N LEU A 73 -12.88 -13.27 10.55
CA LEU A 73 -12.72 -12.78 9.16
C LEU A 73 -11.76 -13.66 8.35
N LYS A 74 -10.69 -14.14 8.99
CA LYS A 74 -9.57 -14.80 8.33
C LYS A 74 -9.95 -16.04 7.52
N PRO A 75 -10.80 -16.97 8.01
CA PRO A 75 -11.21 -18.12 7.20
C PRO A 75 -11.92 -17.73 5.89
N ALA A 76 -12.82 -16.75 5.95
CA ALA A 76 -13.57 -16.28 4.78
C ALA A 76 -12.65 -15.58 3.76
N ILE A 77 -11.73 -14.74 4.23
CA ILE A 77 -10.74 -14.07 3.37
C ILE A 77 -9.81 -15.09 2.70
N LEU A 78 -9.30 -16.07 3.46
CA LEU A 78 -8.46 -17.15 2.91
C LEU A 78 -9.20 -17.94 1.83
N GLY A 79 -10.49 -18.25 2.06
CA GLY A 79 -11.36 -18.89 1.09
C GLY A 79 -11.48 -18.07 -0.20
N ALA A 80 -11.78 -16.77 -0.07
CA ALA A 80 -11.93 -15.87 -1.23
C ALA A 80 -10.64 -15.76 -2.07
N ILE A 81 -9.47 -15.64 -1.42
CA ILE A 81 -8.17 -15.58 -2.11
C ILE A 81 -7.89 -16.91 -2.81
N MET A 82 -8.12 -18.03 -2.12
CA MET A 82 -7.89 -19.36 -2.69
C MET A 82 -8.79 -19.62 -3.90
N GLU A 83 -10.07 -19.30 -3.79
CA GLU A 83 -11.04 -19.46 -4.87
C GLU A 83 -10.64 -18.61 -6.10
N HIS A 84 -10.23 -17.36 -5.88
CA HIS A 84 -9.77 -16.48 -6.97
C HIS A 84 -8.61 -17.13 -7.74
N PHE A 85 -7.53 -17.49 -7.03
CA PHE A 85 -6.35 -18.05 -7.70
C PHE A 85 -6.56 -19.44 -8.29
N MET A 86 -7.49 -20.24 -7.74
CA MET A 86 -7.89 -21.52 -8.31
C MET A 86 -8.78 -21.37 -9.55
N SER A 87 -9.54 -20.28 -9.66
CA SER A 87 -10.39 -20.01 -10.83
C SER A 87 -9.59 -19.64 -12.09
N GLY A 88 -8.35 -19.17 -11.93
CA GLY A 88 -7.54 -18.66 -13.04
C GLY A 88 -7.97 -17.29 -13.57
N ALA A 89 -8.94 -16.63 -12.92
CA ALA A 89 -9.33 -15.27 -13.27
C ALA A 89 -8.15 -14.29 -13.10
N PRO A 90 -8.08 -13.22 -13.90
CA PRO A 90 -7.05 -12.21 -13.74
C PRO A 90 -7.26 -11.40 -12.46
N VAL A 91 -6.16 -10.95 -11.84
CA VAL A 91 -6.20 -10.11 -10.64
C VAL A 91 -6.80 -8.74 -10.96
N LEU A 92 -6.49 -8.17 -12.13
CA LEU A 92 -7.08 -6.92 -12.64
C LEU A 92 -8.17 -7.21 -13.67
N ALA A 93 -9.22 -6.40 -13.68
CA ALA A 93 -10.23 -6.45 -14.73
C ALA A 93 -9.64 -5.93 -16.06
N SER A 94 -10.19 -6.39 -17.18
CA SER A 94 -9.76 -5.95 -18.52
C SER A 94 -9.84 -4.42 -18.65
N GLY A 95 -8.74 -3.79 -19.04
CA GLY A 95 -8.64 -2.33 -19.17
C GLY A 95 -8.39 -1.58 -17.87
N SER A 96 -8.40 -2.25 -16.71
CA SER A 96 -7.94 -1.67 -15.45
C SER A 96 -6.42 -1.70 -15.36
N GLN A 97 -5.86 -0.64 -14.78
CA GLN A 97 -4.43 -0.52 -14.51
C GLN A 97 -4.18 -0.42 -13.00
N ALA A 98 -2.96 -0.74 -12.60
CA ALA A 98 -2.46 -0.39 -11.28
C ALA A 98 -2.60 1.12 -11.04
N ASP A 99 -2.51 1.55 -9.78
CA ASP A 99 -2.51 2.97 -9.50
C ASP A 99 -1.29 3.62 -10.17
N VAL A 100 -1.57 4.62 -11.00
CA VAL A 100 -0.53 5.41 -11.64
C VAL A 100 0.13 6.28 -10.58
N ILE A 101 1.46 6.37 -10.62
CA ILE A 101 2.25 7.26 -9.75
C ILE A 101 2.05 8.75 -10.17
N GLU A 102 1.41 9.03 -11.30
CA GLU A 102 1.41 10.31 -12.02
C GLU A 102 0.33 11.33 -11.62
N GLU A 103 -0.27 11.26 -10.44
CA GLU A 103 -1.14 12.35 -10.01
C GLU A 103 -0.30 13.50 -9.40
N GLY A 104 0.02 14.47 -10.26
CA GLY A 104 0.28 15.87 -9.91
C GLY A 104 1.42 16.09 -8.92
N GLU A 105 2.59 15.50 -9.18
CA GLU A 105 3.78 15.84 -8.39
C GLU A 105 4.05 17.34 -8.44
N PHE A 106 4.28 17.95 -7.28
CA PHE A 106 4.59 19.37 -7.19
C PHE A 106 5.96 19.58 -6.56
N PHE A 107 6.85 20.27 -7.27
CA PHE A 107 8.14 20.73 -6.77
C PHE A 107 8.68 21.83 -7.69
N ALA A 108 9.59 22.67 -7.17
CA ALA A 108 10.21 23.71 -7.96
C ALA A 108 11.26 23.10 -8.92
N PRO A 109 11.44 23.60 -10.15
CA PRO A 109 12.44 23.06 -11.08
C PRO A 109 13.86 23.03 -10.51
N GLU A 110 14.22 23.99 -9.66
CA GLU A 110 15.49 24.02 -8.94
C GLU A 110 15.71 22.84 -7.97
N ASP A 111 14.63 22.24 -7.46
CA ASP A 111 14.67 21.10 -6.54
C ASP A 111 14.74 19.75 -7.24
N ALA A 112 14.75 19.71 -8.59
CA ALA A 112 14.64 18.46 -9.36
C ALA A 112 15.67 17.40 -8.95
N LYS A 113 16.91 17.81 -8.66
CA LYS A 113 17.98 16.89 -8.22
C LYS A 113 17.73 16.34 -6.81
N THR A 114 17.21 17.17 -5.92
CA THR A 114 16.82 16.76 -4.57
C THR A 114 15.67 15.76 -4.65
N VAL A 115 14.67 16.04 -5.48
CA VAL A 115 13.52 15.15 -5.74
C VAL A 115 13.95 13.82 -6.32
N GLU A 116 14.86 13.80 -7.30
CA GLU A 116 15.42 12.56 -7.86
C GLU A 116 16.08 11.71 -6.75
N THR A 117 16.86 12.34 -5.87
CA THR A 117 17.49 11.65 -4.74
C THR A 117 16.47 11.15 -3.72
N ILE A 118 15.42 11.94 -3.43
CA ILE A 118 14.31 11.50 -2.56
C ILE A 118 13.66 10.25 -3.14
N LYS A 119 13.32 10.27 -4.44
CA LYS A 119 12.68 9.14 -5.12
C LYS A 119 13.55 7.90 -5.10
N ASP A 120 14.85 8.03 -5.35
CA ASP A 120 15.80 6.91 -5.26
C ASP A 120 15.85 6.30 -3.85
N LEU A 121 15.92 7.13 -2.81
CA LEU A 121 15.91 6.65 -1.42
C LEU A 121 14.58 6.01 -1.04
N LEU A 122 13.45 6.54 -1.52
CA LEU A 122 12.15 5.94 -1.32
C LEU A 122 12.11 4.56 -1.96
N GLU A 123 12.54 4.42 -3.21
CA GLU A 123 12.51 3.16 -3.95
C GLU A 123 13.46 2.10 -3.36
N THR A 124 14.70 2.48 -3.07
CA THR A 124 15.76 1.53 -2.74
C THR A 124 15.80 1.15 -1.26
N ARG A 125 15.25 1.98 -0.37
CA ARG A 125 15.36 1.77 1.09
C ARG A 125 14.02 1.74 1.82
N ILE A 126 13.10 2.62 1.46
CA ILE A 126 11.88 2.81 2.27
C ILE A 126 10.75 1.89 1.79
N ARG A 127 10.44 1.88 0.49
CA ARG A 127 9.38 1.04 -0.09
C ARG A 127 9.55 -0.45 0.24
N PRO A 128 10.76 -1.05 0.23
CA PRO A 128 10.93 -2.45 0.63
C PRO A 128 10.52 -2.73 2.08
N ALA A 129 10.85 -1.83 3.01
CA ALA A 129 10.46 -1.96 4.42
C ALA A 129 8.93 -1.80 4.59
N VAL A 130 8.37 -0.80 3.91
CA VAL A 130 6.92 -0.52 3.91
C VAL A 130 6.10 -1.68 3.31
N ALA A 131 6.58 -2.29 2.22
CA ALA A 131 5.97 -3.49 1.65
C ALA A 131 6.06 -4.68 2.61
N GLY A 132 7.16 -4.80 3.36
CA GLY A 132 7.30 -5.73 4.48
C GLY A 132 6.14 -5.60 5.47
N ASP A 133 5.79 -4.37 5.83
CA ASP A 133 4.68 -4.03 6.73
C ASP A 133 3.29 -4.11 6.09
N GLY A 134 3.18 -4.42 4.80
CA GLY A 134 1.92 -4.57 4.08
C GLY A 134 1.34 -3.27 3.51
N GLY A 135 2.15 -2.26 3.27
CA GLY A 135 1.76 -0.99 2.65
C GLY A 135 2.57 -0.65 1.41
N ASP A 136 2.40 0.59 0.94
CA ASP A 136 3.28 1.22 -0.05
C ASP A 136 3.28 2.74 0.19
N ILE A 137 4.25 3.44 -0.38
CA ILE A 137 4.32 4.90 -0.36
C ILE A 137 4.62 5.43 -1.76
N THR A 138 4.06 6.59 -2.06
CA THR A 138 4.27 7.27 -3.33
C THR A 138 4.65 8.72 -3.08
N PHE A 139 5.68 9.21 -3.76
CA PHE A 139 6.06 10.62 -3.71
C PHE A 139 4.96 11.50 -4.32
N ARG A 140 4.64 12.61 -3.68
CA ARG A 140 3.62 13.57 -4.13
C ARG A 140 4.15 14.97 -4.32
N GLY A 141 5.21 15.35 -3.63
CA GLY A 141 5.79 16.66 -3.84
C GLY A 141 6.90 17.00 -2.88
N PHE A 142 7.61 18.07 -3.20
CA PHE A 142 8.62 18.67 -2.36
C PHE A 142 8.48 20.18 -2.40
N LYS A 143 8.35 20.80 -1.22
CA LYS A 143 8.21 22.26 -1.12
C LYS A 143 8.71 22.74 0.23
N ASP A 144 9.52 23.79 0.24
CA ASP A 144 10.03 24.47 1.45
C ASP A 144 10.74 23.53 2.46
N GLY A 145 11.37 22.47 1.95
CA GLY A 145 12.00 21.42 2.77
C GLY A 145 11.04 20.32 3.25
N THR A 146 9.76 20.36 2.87
CA THR A 146 8.77 19.34 3.22
C THR A 146 8.55 18.36 2.07
N VAL A 147 8.70 17.07 2.36
CA VAL A 147 8.42 15.96 1.44
C VAL A 147 6.99 15.47 1.68
N TYR A 148 6.16 15.47 0.65
CA TYR A 148 4.78 15.01 0.70
C TYR A 148 4.69 13.62 0.11
N LEU A 149 4.10 12.68 0.86
CA LEU A 149 3.96 11.28 0.50
C LEU A 149 2.50 10.86 0.59
N ALA A 150 2.02 10.10 -0.37
CA ALA A 150 0.79 9.33 -0.21
C ALA A 150 1.14 7.97 0.40
N MET A 151 0.45 7.58 1.47
CA MET A 151 0.61 6.29 2.12
C MET A 151 -0.55 5.38 1.75
N LYS A 152 -0.25 4.12 1.43
CA LYS A 152 -1.22 3.10 1.00
C LYS A 152 -1.14 1.84 1.86
N GLY A 153 -2.21 1.04 1.82
CA GLY A 153 -2.30 -0.24 2.52
C GLY A 153 -2.24 -0.06 4.04
N SER A 154 -1.46 -0.88 4.74
CA SER A 154 -1.36 -0.84 6.21
C SER A 154 -0.85 0.49 6.78
N CYS A 155 -0.15 1.27 5.96
CA CYS A 155 0.40 2.58 6.33
C CYS A 155 -0.63 3.72 6.30
N SER A 156 -1.81 3.47 5.72
CA SER A 156 -2.92 4.41 5.64
C SER A 156 -3.92 4.17 6.79
N GLY A 157 -4.64 5.23 7.20
CA GLY A 157 -5.82 5.11 8.06
C GLY A 157 -5.60 4.82 9.55
N CYS A 158 -4.36 4.70 10.03
CA CYS A 158 -4.02 4.54 11.45
C CYS A 158 -3.06 5.65 11.92
N PRO A 159 -3.49 6.58 12.80
CA PRO A 159 -2.66 7.70 13.24
C PRO A 159 -1.31 7.28 13.83
N SER A 160 -1.30 6.16 14.57
CA SER A 160 -0.08 5.65 15.21
C SER A 160 0.93 5.09 14.20
N SER A 161 0.44 4.37 13.19
CA SER A 161 1.30 3.79 12.15
C SER A 161 1.85 4.88 11.23
N THR A 162 0.99 5.82 10.83
CA THR A 162 1.38 6.98 10.02
C THR A 162 2.43 7.85 10.73
N ALA A 163 2.25 8.14 12.03
CA ALA A 163 3.21 8.94 12.78
C ALA A 163 4.59 8.27 12.88
N THR A 164 4.64 6.98 13.23
CA THR A 164 5.90 6.24 13.36
C THR A 164 6.64 6.16 12.03
N LEU A 165 5.92 5.84 10.94
CA LEU A 165 6.50 5.77 9.61
C LEU A 165 7.01 7.14 9.13
N LYS A 166 6.21 8.19 9.30
CA LYS A 166 6.60 9.59 8.99
C LYS A 166 7.94 9.94 9.66
N HIS A 167 8.07 9.67 10.96
CA HIS A 167 9.32 9.94 11.68
C HIS A 167 10.50 9.12 11.18
N GLY A 168 10.29 7.82 10.90
CA GLY A 168 11.32 6.95 10.35
C GLY A 168 11.84 7.43 8.99
N ILE A 169 10.92 7.79 8.08
CA ILE A 169 11.25 8.33 6.76
C ILE A 169 11.98 9.66 6.89
N GLN A 170 11.47 10.58 7.72
CA GLN A 170 12.08 11.89 7.91
C GLN A 170 13.52 11.78 8.41
N ASN A 171 13.79 10.90 9.38
CA ASN A 171 15.15 10.69 9.90
C ASN A 171 16.09 10.13 8.83
N LEU A 172 15.62 9.18 8.02
CA LEU A 172 16.41 8.63 6.92
C LEU A 172 16.71 9.71 5.87
N LEU A 173 15.69 10.43 5.41
CA LEU A 173 15.86 11.46 4.38
C LEU A 173 16.80 12.57 4.85
N ARG A 174 16.64 13.07 6.08
CA ARG A 174 17.53 14.08 6.69
C ARG A 174 19.00 13.66 6.74
N HIS A 175 19.27 12.36 6.88
CA HIS A 175 20.64 11.85 6.91
C HIS A 175 21.35 12.03 5.55
N PHE A 176 20.62 11.87 4.45
CA PHE A 176 21.18 11.98 3.10
C PHE A 176 20.96 13.35 2.46
N LEU A 177 19.91 14.07 2.88
CA LEU A 177 19.44 15.32 2.32
C LEU A 177 19.18 16.33 3.44
N PRO A 178 20.18 17.15 3.81
CA PRO A 178 20.06 18.14 4.89
C PRO A 178 18.95 19.19 4.67
N ASP A 179 18.56 19.42 3.41
CA ASP A 179 17.51 20.36 3.03
C ASP A 179 16.09 19.83 3.33
N VAL A 180 15.95 18.51 3.53
CA VAL A 180 14.69 17.90 3.97
C VAL A 180 14.49 18.20 5.45
N ARG A 181 13.46 18.98 5.75
CA ARG A 181 13.04 19.35 7.09
C ARG A 181 11.92 18.46 7.57
N GLU A 182 10.89 18.23 6.79
CA GLU A 182 9.70 17.51 7.26
C GLU A 182 9.19 16.52 6.23
N VAL A 183 8.44 15.52 6.70
CA VAL A 183 7.68 14.60 5.86
C VAL A 183 6.22 14.74 6.24
N GLU A 184 5.33 14.88 5.26
CA GLU A 184 3.89 14.90 5.47
C GLU A 184 3.18 13.82 4.67
N ALA A 185 2.15 13.24 5.27
CA ALA A 185 1.25 12.30 4.61
C ALA A 185 0.06 13.06 4.03
N ILE A 186 -0.32 12.77 2.77
CA ILE A 186 -1.49 13.35 2.10
C ILE A 186 -2.42 12.27 1.55
#